data_AF-A0A931CGG6-F1
#
_entry.id   AF-A0A931CGG6-F1
#
_cell.length_a   1.000
_cell.length_b   1.000
_cell.length_c   1.000
_cell.angle_alpha   90.00
_cell.angle_beta   90.00
_cell.angle_gamma   90.00
#
_symmetry.space_group_name_H-M   'P 1'
#
loop_
_entity.id
_entity.type
_entity.pdbx_description
1 polymer ?
#
loop_
_entity_poly.entity_id
_entity_poly.type
_entity_poly.pdbx_seq_one_letter_code
_entity_poly.pdbx_strand_id
1 'polypeptide(L)'
;MADEWGIALCLAGAQAEPEQLTALAGRAEAGGLDVVVLRDDEGGLDPWTTAAWLAGRTDRIQIGVPGALDGLTPAMAGKARESLGILAGTRVVTTEMAWEAVPAAAPEDVDRLIQEVGVRDRPRRPAAVRALRRDGIDYDGIPASLADVAIEPGDPGYRGHRSTYMRGGSPGLVLRPRTPAEVADALAFARRHRHLPLGLRSGGHGVSGRSTNDGGLIIDLGAMNEIRVLDEQRRIVRVGPGATWKQVAAVLDRYGWALGSGDYGGVGVGGLATAGGIGLLSREHGLTIDHLRAVEVVLADGTPVRASERENPDLLWAIRGAGANFGVATAFEFEVSEVGEVGWAQLVLVSPDIEQTLKQYGAVARTAPRDTTVFLGSGPAQPGQSVVQLYGIVDNPDPEVVVERLTPFASTGLLVQQRVVLTSYAQVMAEAADVGPDGHHSRGEPVSRSAFLPRLTDEFARDAARLLHSGEVYFFQLRHMGGAITDTPPSATAFAHRTPEFQLTVMGSDRDALNRAWDRLAHHFDGLYLSFETDPRPERLLDAFPPDVLTRLRTLKRRYDPGNLFRDNFNIDPEVQA
;
A
#
# COMPACT_ATOMS: atom_id res chain seq x y z
N MET A 1 -7.22 -13.27 40.58
CA MET A 1 -7.94 -14.14 39.63
C MET A 1 -7.09 -14.18 38.39
N ALA A 2 -6.73 -15.36 37.88
CA ALA A 2 -5.89 -15.44 36.70
C ALA A 2 -6.51 -14.72 35.50
N ASP A 3 -5.65 -14.11 34.67
CA ASP A 3 -6.07 -13.31 33.51
C ASP A 3 -6.50 -14.18 32.33
N GLU A 4 -6.11 -15.47 32.32
CA GLU A 4 -6.36 -16.47 31.28
C GLU A 4 -6.60 -17.85 31.92
N TRP A 5 -7.67 -18.52 31.48
CA TRP A 5 -8.10 -19.83 31.99
C TRP A 5 -7.95 -20.90 30.94
N GLY A 6 -7.54 -22.10 31.36
CA GLY A 6 -7.29 -23.18 30.43
C GLY A 6 -7.39 -24.56 31.04
N ILE A 7 -7.16 -25.56 30.20
CA ILE A 7 -7.01 -26.94 30.65
C ILE A 7 -5.56 -27.39 30.51
N ALA A 8 -5.10 -28.23 31.43
CA ALA A 8 -3.83 -28.92 31.32
C ALA A 8 -4.07 -30.34 30.79
N LEU A 9 -3.44 -30.68 29.67
CA LEU A 9 -3.49 -32.00 29.04
C LEU A 9 -2.23 -32.78 29.41
N CYS A 10 -2.43 -33.98 29.96
CA CYS A 10 -1.34 -34.92 30.25
C CYS A 10 -0.96 -35.66 28.96
N LEU A 11 0.33 -35.67 28.64
CA LEU A 11 0.85 -36.37 27.46
C LEU A 11 1.22 -37.84 27.74
N ALA A 12 1.05 -38.32 28.97
CA ALA A 12 1.40 -39.67 29.38
C ALA A 12 0.16 -40.59 29.53
N GLY A 13 0.36 -41.88 29.29
CA GLY A 13 -0.64 -42.93 29.55
C GLY A 13 -1.78 -43.01 28.53
N ALA A 14 -2.84 -43.78 28.85
CA ALA A 14 -3.96 -44.08 27.94
C ALA A 14 -4.81 -42.87 27.55
N GLN A 15 -4.58 -41.69 28.15
CA GLN A 15 -5.24 -40.42 27.83
C GLN A 15 -4.46 -39.59 26.80
N ALA A 16 -3.26 -40.01 26.43
CA ALA A 16 -2.40 -39.35 25.46
C ALA A 16 -2.71 -39.75 24.00
N GLU A 17 -3.95 -40.13 23.70
CA GLU A 17 -4.36 -40.41 22.32
C GLU A 17 -4.62 -39.08 21.58
N PRO A 18 -3.98 -38.80 20.43
CA PRO A 18 -4.07 -37.51 19.75
C PRO A 18 -5.50 -37.04 19.46
N GLU A 19 -6.41 -37.96 19.17
CA GLU A 19 -7.83 -37.64 18.92
C GLU A 19 -8.57 -37.22 20.20
N GLN A 20 -8.26 -37.84 21.35
CA GLN A 20 -8.86 -37.47 22.63
C GLN A 20 -8.38 -36.08 23.07
N LEU A 21 -7.08 -35.80 22.93
CA LEU A 21 -6.51 -34.48 23.19
C LEU A 21 -7.12 -33.40 22.29
N THR A 22 -7.35 -33.72 21.01
CA THR A 22 -8.03 -32.83 20.07
C THR A 22 -9.47 -32.56 20.50
N ALA A 23 -10.21 -33.59 20.93
CA ALA A 23 -11.59 -33.43 21.38
C ALA A 23 -11.70 -32.53 22.62
N LEU A 24 -10.78 -32.69 23.59
CA LEU A 24 -10.72 -31.83 24.78
C LEU A 24 -10.36 -30.38 24.43
N ALA A 25 -9.35 -30.19 23.56
CA ALA A 25 -8.94 -28.86 23.10
C ALA A 25 -10.04 -28.15 22.31
N GLY A 26 -10.71 -28.86 21.39
CA GLY A 26 -11.85 -28.31 20.64
C GLY A 26 -13.04 -27.97 21.52
N ARG A 27 -13.29 -28.77 22.58
CA ARG A 27 -14.33 -28.47 23.56
C ARG A 27 -13.99 -27.26 24.42
N ALA A 28 -12.74 -27.14 24.87
CA ALA A 28 -12.24 -25.97 25.58
C ALA A 28 -12.37 -24.70 24.74
N GLU A 29 -12.02 -24.79 23.45
CA GLU A 29 -12.16 -23.69 22.48
C GLU A 29 -13.62 -23.28 22.25
N ALA A 30 -14.52 -24.26 22.11
CA ALA A 30 -15.96 -24.01 21.97
C ALA A 30 -16.56 -23.37 23.24
N GLY A 31 -16.01 -23.74 24.41
CA GLY A 31 -16.39 -23.19 25.71
C GLY A 31 -15.82 -21.80 26.03
N GLY A 32 -14.92 -21.28 25.19
CA GLY A 32 -14.32 -19.96 25.38
C GLY A 32 -13.14 -19.92 26.36
N LEU A 33 -12.47 -21.06 26.60
CA LEU A 33 -11.22 -21.10 27.35
C LEU A 33 -10.06 -20.55 26.51
N ASP A 34 -9.07 -19.97 27.19
CA ASP A 34 -8.01 -19.17 26.58
C ASP A 34 -6.81 -20.04 26.12
N VAL A 35 -6.51 -21.13 26.84
CA VAL A 35 -5.30 -21.95 26.62
C VAL A 35 -5.49 -23.44 26.91
N VAL A 36 -4.75 -24.27 26.19
CA VAL A 36 -4.48 -25.68 26.48
C VAL A 36 -3.00 -25.81 26.80
N VAL A 37 -2.66 -26.27 28.00
CA VAL A 37 -1.26 -26.45 28.43
C VAL A 37 -0.88 -27.92 28.33
N LEU A 38 0.12 -28.23 27.52
CA LEU A 38 0.67 -29.57 27.38
C LEU A 38 1.67 -29.82 28.51
N ARG A 39 1.39 -30.78 29.38
CA ARG A 39 2.30 -31.18 30.45
C ARG A 39 2.99 -32.48 30.07
N ASP A 40 4.31 -32.41 30.01
CA ASP A 40 5.17 -33.57 29.80
C ASP A 40 5.45 -34.23 31.14
N ASP A 41 4.95 -35.46 31.29
CA ASP A 41 5.29 -36.36 32.37
C ASP A 41 5.98 -37.56 31.68
N GLU A 42 7.27 -37.78 31.94
CA GLU A 42 8.18 -38.64 31.17
C GLU A 42 7.55 -39.91 30.53
N GLY A 43 7.74 -40.10 29.22
CA GLY A 43 7.37 -41.32 28.48
C GLY A 43 6.08 -41.22 27.64
N GLY A 44 5.59 -40.01 27.38
CA GLY A 44 4.39 -39.69 26.62
C GLY A 44 4.59 -39.26 25.15
N LEU A 45 3.56 -38.63 24.58
CA LEU A 45 3.67 -37.95 23.28
C LEU A 45 4.64 -36.76 23.36
N ASP A 46 5.36 -36.48 22.26
CA ASP A 46 6.21 -35.29 22.17
C ASP A 46 5.37 -34.00 22.24
N PRO A 47 5.66 -33.07 23.16
CA PRO A 47 4.89 -31.83 23.32
C PRO A 47 4.87 -30.95 22.07
N TRP A 48 5.97 -30.90 21.32
CA TRP A 48 6.09 -30.06 20.12
C TRP A 48 5.23 -30.58 18.96
N THR A 49 5.33 -31.88 18.70
CA THR A 49 4.52 -32.57 17.69
C THR A 49 3.04 -32.48 18.04
N THR A 50 2.70 -32.66 19.31
CA THR A 50 1.32 -32.54 19.81
C THR A 50 0.80 -31.11 19.67
N ALA A 51 1.63 -30.10 19.97
CA ALA A 51 1.25 -28.71 19.80
C ALA A 51 0.97 -28.35 18.34
N ALA A 52 1.83 -28.77 17.41
CA ALA A 52 1.60 -28.60 15.98
C ALA A 52 0.33 -29.33 15.51
N TRP A 53 0.09 -30.55 16.02
CA TRP A 53 -1.09 -31.33 15.69
C TRP A 53 -2.40 -30.67 16.15
N LEU A 54 -2.45 -30.20 17.40
CA LEU A 54 -3.60 -29.51 17.96
C LEU A 54 -3.83 -28.17 17.28
N ALA A 55 -2.76 -27.43 16.96
CA ALA A 55 -2.87 -26.19 16.19
C ALA A 55 -3.52 -26.44 14.83
N GLY A 56 -3.19 -27.53 14.15
CA GLY A 56 -3.81 -27.88 12.87
C GLY A 56 -5.29 -28.30 12.95
N ARG A 57 -5.84 -28.50 14.16
CA ARG A 57 -7.20 -29.06 14.38
C ARG A 57 -8.10 -28.21 15.28
N THR A 58 -7.56 -27.12 15.79
CA THR A 58 -8.27 -26.08 16.52
C THR A 58 -8.07 -24.78 15.77
N ASP A 59 -8.92 -23.79 16.00
CA ASP A 59 -8.87 -22.55 15.20
C ASP A 59 -8.27 -21.36 15.98
N ARG A 60 -8.45 -21.33 17.30
CA ARG A 60 -8.31 -20.12 18.13
C ARG A 60 -7.55 -20.32 19.44
N ILE A 61 -7.71 -21.46 20.12
CA ILE A 61 -7.17 -21.70 21.46
C ILE A 61 -5.63 -21.65 21.46
N GLN A 62 -5.04 -21.03 22.49
CA GLN A 62 -3.59 -21.06 22.65
C GLN A 62 -3.11 -22.43 23.10
N ILE A 63 -1.88 -22.78 22.74
CA ILE A 63 -1.25 -24.06 23.08
C ILE A 63 0.03 -23.75 23.86
N GLY A 64 -0.06 -23.89 25.17
CA GLY A 64 1.04 -23.74 26.11
C GLY A 64 1.94 -24.96 26.09
N VAL A 65 3.24 -24.76 25.88
CA VAL A 65 4.26 -25.80 26.00
C VAL A 65 5.37 -25.27 26.93
N PRO A 66 5.15 -25.26 28.25
CA PRO A 66 6.11 -24.73 29.21
C PRO A 66 7.42 -25.54 29.19
N GLY A 67 8.56 -24.88 29.42
CA GLY A 67 9.88 -25.52 29.46
C GLY A 67 10.42 -26.06 28.13
N ALA A 68 9.63 -25.99 27.05
CA ALA A 68 9.98 -26.56 25.74
C ALA A 68 11.18 -25.92 25.03
N LEU A 69 11.65 -24.75 25.50
CA LEU A 69 12.84 -24.08 24.98
C LEU A 69 14.01 -24.09 25.98
N ASP A 70 13.86 -24.80 27.10
CA ASP A 70 14.89 -24.84 28.14
C ASP A 70 16.16 -25.50 27.60
N GLY A 71 17.30 -24.90 27.91
CA GLY A 71 18.61 -25.36 27.42
C GLY A 71 18.95 -24.98 25.97
N LEU A 72 18.04 -24.33 25.23
CA LEU A 72 18.36 -23.80 23.90
C LEU A 72 19.08 -22.45 23.97
N THR A 73 19.97 -22.20 23.01
CA THR A 73 20.56 -20.86 22.83
C THR A 73 19.52 -19.86 22.32
N PRO A 74 19.68 -18.54 22.56
CA PRO A 74 18.73 -17.53 22.08
C PRO A 74 18.44 -17.58 20.57
N ALA A 75 19.45 -17.90 19.75
CA ALA A 75 19.28 -18.04 18.30
C ALA A 75 18.45 -19.28 17.92
N MET A 76 18.67 -20.41 18.59
CA MET A 76 17.90 -21.65 18.37
C MET A 76 16.45 -21.48 18.84
N ALA A 77 16.25 -20.88 20.01
CA ALA A 77 14.92 -20.55 20.53
C ALA A 77 14.16 -19.59 19.59
N GLY A 78 14.86 -18.58 19.03
CA GLY A 78 14.30 -17.68 18.03
C GLY A 78 13.82 -18.41 16.77
N LYS A 79 14.66 -19.29 16.21
CA LYS A 79 14.33 -20.05 14.99
C LYS A 79 13.22 -21.09 15.22
N ALA A 80 13.17 -21.71 16.41
CA ALA A 80 12.10 -22.63 16.79
C ALA A 80 10.74 -21.91 16.88
N ARG A 81 10.69 -20.72 17.51
CA ARG A 81 9.47 -19.90 17.55
C ARG A 81 9.03 -19.44 16.17
N GLU A 82 9.96 -19.07 15.30
CA GLU A 82 9.67 -18.68 13.91
C GLU A 82 9.05 -19.84 13.10
N SER A 83 9.62 -21.04 13.23
CA SER A 83 9.13 -22.23 12.54
C SER A 83 7.71 -22.61 12.98
N LEU A 84 7.39 -22.46 14.28
CA LEU A 84 6.02 -22.63 14.78
C LEU A 84 5.08 -21.51 14.34
N GLY A 85 5.56 -20.27 14.30
CA GLY A 85 4.80 -19.12 13.80
C GLY A 85 4.26 -19.37 12.40
N ILE A 86 5.04 -20.06 11.56
CA ILE A 86 4.65 -20.47 10.21
C ILE A 86 3.56 -21.56 10.23
N LEU A 87 3.65 -22.54 11.14
CA LEU A 87 2.75 -23.70 11.17
C LEU A 87 1.44 -23.48 11.95
N ALA A 88 1.50 -22.74 13.05
CA ALA A 88 0.44 -22.63 14.04
C ALA A 88 0.02 -21.18 14.33
N GLY A 89 0.66 -20.19 13.70
CA GLY A 89 0.53 -18.78 14.07
C GLY A 89 1.18 -18.47 15.42
N THR A 90 0.73 -17.42 16.12
CA THR A 90 1.18 -17.07 17.48
C THR A 90 0.49 -17.89 18.57
N ARG A 91 -0.19 -18.99 18.21
CA ARG A 91 -0.97 -19.79 19.16
C ARG A 91 -0.11 -20.64 20.08
N VAL A 92 1.09 -21.04 19.65
CA VAL A 92 1.99 -21.79 20.52
C VAL A 92 2.80 -20.85 21.39
N VAL A 93 2.70 -21.04 22.71
CA VAL A 93 3.30 -20.17 23.73
C VAL A 93 4.20 -21.01 24.64
N THR A 94 5.46 -20.59 24.78
CA THR A 94 6.52 -21.39 25.43
C THR A 94 7.01 -20.79 26.76
N THR A 95 6.55 -19.59 27.13
CA THR A 95 6.87 -18.94 28.40
C THR A 95 5.85 -19.34 29.46
N GLU A 96 6.28 -19.55 30.70
CA GLU A 96 5.35 -19.62 31.84
C GLU A 96 4.64 -18.27 31.99
N MET A 97 3.43 -18.17 31.43
CA MET A 97 2.54 -17.04 31.67
C MET A 97 1.67 -17.34 32.89
N ALA A 98 0.98 -16.31 33.40
CA ALA A 98 0.01 -16.44 34.49
C ALA A 98 -1.29 -17.13 34.01
N TRP A 99 -1.17 -18.37 33.52
CA TRP A 99 -2.31 -19.21 33.16
C TRP A 99 -2.79 -19.98 34.38
N GLU A 100 -4.10 -20.05 34.57
CA GLU A 100 -4.72 -21.01 35.47
C GLU A 100 -5.24 -22.18 34.64
N ALA A 101 -4.42 -23.22 34.51
CA ALA A 101 -4.72 -24.41 33.74
C ALA A 101 -5.11 -25.57 34.67
N VAL A 102 -6.38 -25.98 34.61
CA VAL A 102 -6.91 -27.08 35.41
C VAL A 102 -6.71 -28.41 34.67
N PRO A 103 -6.18 -29.47 35.31
CA PRO A 103 -6.05 -30.78 34.67
C PRO A 103 -7.40 -31.26 34.10
N ALA A 104 -7.41 -31.66 32.83
CA ALA A 104 -8.58 -32.21 32.18
C ALA A 104 -8.26 -33.57 31.54
N ALA A 105 -9.01 -34.58 31.96
CA ALA A 105 -8.84 -35.97 31.58
C ALA A 105 -10.05 -36.47 30.78
N ALA A 106 -11.21 -35.84 30.95
CA ALA A 106 -12.45 -36.16 30.27
C ALA A 106 -13.25 -34.89 29.91
N PRO A 107 -14.20 -34.96 28.95
CA PRO A 107 -15.00 -33.81 28.55
C PRO A 107 -15.74 -33.13 29.70
N GLU A 108 -16.13 -33.88 30.74
CA GLU A 108 -16.83 -33.36 31.92
C GLU A 108 -15.96 -32.42 32.76
N ASP A 109 -14.63 -32.58 32.74
CA ASP A 109 -13.69 -31.69 33.44
C ASP A 109 -13.66 -30.32 32.75
N VAL A 110 -13.68 -30.33 31.41
CA VAL A 110 -13.72 -29.12 30.59
C VAL A 110 -15.04 -28.37 30.80
N ASP A 111 -16.17 -29.08 30.79
CA ASP A 111 -17.50 -28.48 31.00
C ASP A 111 -17.64 -27.84 32.38
N ARG A 112 -17.08 -28.47 33.43
CA ARG A 112 -17.09 -27.91 34.78
C ARG A 112 -16.32 -26.59 34.83
N LEU A 113 -15.14 -26.55 34.21
CA LEU A 113 -14.35 -25.32 34.13
C LEU A 113 -15.09 -24.22 33.36
N ILE A 114 -15.75 -24.56 32.25
CA ILE A 114 -16.55 -23.60 31.47
C ILE A 114 -17.71 -23.04 32.31
N GLN A 115 -18.36 -23.86 33.14
CA GLN A 115 -19.41 -23.40 34.05
C GLN A 115 -18.89 -22.46 35.15
N GLU A 116 -17.68 -22.72 35.65
CA GLU A 116 -17.03 -21.89 36.69
C GLU A 116 -16.53 -20.55 36.14
N VAL A 117 -15.97 -20.55 34.92
CA VAL A 117 -15.38 -19.35 34.29
C VAL A 117 -16.42 -18.52 33.52
N GLY A 118 -17.51 -19.16 33.08
CA GLY A 118 -18.56 -18.58 32.25
C GLY A 118 -18.21 -18.58 30.76
N VAL A 119 -19.19 -18.91 29.91
CA VAL A 119 -19.06 -18.87 28.45
C VAL A 119 -18.87 -17.42 28.01
N ARG A 120 -17.81 -17.16 27.23
CA ARG A 120 -17.57 -15.84 26.62
C ARG A 120 -18.01 -15.85 25.16
N ASP A 121 -18.72 -14.81 24.75
CA ASP A 121 -19.13 -14.62 23.34
C ASP A 121 -17.92 -14.37 22.41
N ARG A 122 -16.76 -13.98 22.95
CA ARG A 122 -15.53 -13.77 22.19
C ARG A 122 -14.29 -14.25 22.94
N PRO A 123 -13.29 -14.83 22.23
CA PRO A 123 -11.98 -15.10 22.81
C PRO A 123 -11.33 -13.79 23.24
N ARG A 124 -10.65 -13.77 24.40
CA ARG A 124 -9.75 -12.67 24.73
C ARG A 124 -8.49 -12.81 23.90
N ARG A 125 -7.96 -11.70 23.41
CA ARG A 125 -6.62 -11.69 22.82
C ARG A 125 -5.59 -12.11 23.87
N PRO A 126 -4.51 -12.82 23.47
CA PRO A 126 -3.46 -13.23 24.38
C PRO A 126 -2.93 -12.07 25.23
N ALA A 127 -2.57 -12.32 26.49
CA ALA A 127 -2.05 -11.31 27.41
C ALA A 127 -0.79 -10.63 26.84
N ALA A 128 0.04 -11.37 26.10
CA ALA A 128 1.20 -10.83 25.40
C ALA A 128 0.83 -9.77 24.35
N VAL A 129 -0.27 -9.94 23.62
CA VAL A 129 -0.80 -8.95 22.66
C VAL A 129 -1.43 -7.78 23.41
N ARG A 130 -2.23 -8.07 24.44
CA ARG A 130 -2.87 -7.03 25.28
C ARG A 130 -1.84 -6.11 25.95
N ALA A 131 -0.70 -6.65 26.38
CA ALA A 131 0.40 -5.88 26.98
C ALA A 131 1.05 -4.88 26.02
N LEU A 132 0.85 -5.03 24.71
CA LEU A 132 1.37 -4.13 23.66
C LEU A 132 0.32 -3.11 23.17
N ARG A 133 -0.90 -3.15 23.72
CA ARG A 133 -1.95 -2.15 23.44
C ARG A 133 -1.47 -0.74 23.82
N ARG A 134 -1.95 0.24 23.06
CA ARG A 134 -1.62 1.65 23.25
C ARG A 134 -2.73 2.38 24.01
N ASP A 135 -2.32 3.26 24.93
CA ASP A 135 -3.25 4.15 25.62
C ASP A 135 -4.03 5.01 24.62
N GLY A 136 -5.30 5.25 24.94
CA GLY A 136 -6.18 6.07 24.11
C GLY A 136 -6.85 5.35 22.94
N ILE A 137 -6.69 4.03 22.79
CA ILE A 137 -7.47 3.18 21.88
C ILE A 137 -8.41 2.27 22.69
N ASP A 138 -9.71 2.32 22.37
CA ASP A 138 -10.74 1.44 22.92
C ASP A 138 -10.74 0.07 22.20
N TYR A 139 -9.76 -0.78 22.50
CA TYR A 139 -9.63 -2.09 21.85
C TYR A 139 -10.81 -3.03 22.13
N ASP A 140 -11.44 -2.90 23.30
CA ASP A 140 -12.55 -3.78 23.68
C ASP A 140 -13.88 -3.30 23.05
N GLY A 141 -13.96 -2.02 22.66
CA GLY A 141 -15.06 -1.46 21.88
C GLY A 141 -14.90 -1.54 20.36
N ILE A 142 -14.03 -2.40 19.84
CA ILE A 142 -13.97 -2.70 18.40
C ILE A 142 -15.32 -3.30 17.94
N PRO A 143 -15.92 -2.78 16.85
CA PRO A 143 -17.19 -3.30 16.33
C PRO A 143 -17.15 -4.81 16.06
N ALA A 144 -18.28 -5.49 16.29
CA ALA A 144 -18.39 -6.94 16.10
C ALA A 144 -17.96 -7.42 14.71
N SER A 145 -18.36 -6.64 13.69
CA SER A 145 -18.06 -6.88 12.29
C SER A 145 -16.56 -6.83 11.96
N LEU A 146 -15.76 -6.17 12.81
CA LEU A 146 -14.32 -5.95 12.60
C LEU A 146 -13.43 -6.76 13.53
N ALA A 147 -13.99 -7.43 14.54
CA ALA A 147 -13.21 -8.09 15.59
C ALA A 147 -12.22 -9.13 15.02
N ASP A 148 -12.68 -9.93 14.05
CA ASP A 148 -11.88 -11.00 13.43
C ASP A 148 -10.84 -10.48 12.44
N VAL A 149 -10.99 -9.22 11.99
CA VAL A 149 -10.12 -8.58 10.99
C VAL A 149 -9.34 -7.40 11.57
N ALA A 150 -9.37 -7.25 12.90
CA ALA A 150 -8.54 -6.32 13.63
C ALA A 150 -7.16 -6.93 13.87
N ILE A 151 -6.11 -6.13 13.71
CA ILE A 151 -4.72 -6.53 13.96
C ILE A 151 -4.12 -5.57 14.99
N GLU A 152 -3.75 -6.12 16.14
CA GLU A 152 -3.13 -5.42 17.26
C GLU A 152 -1.60 -5.62 17.26
N PRO A 153 -0.84 -4.73 17.92
CA PRO A 153 0.58 -4.94 18.16
C PRO A 153 0.85 -6.30 18.83
N GLY A 154 1.73 -7.09 18.23
CA GLY A 154 2.05 -8.46 18.70
C GLY A 154 1.34 -9.58 17.95
N ASP A 155 0.32 -9.28 17.15
CA ASP A 155 -0.28 -10.27 16.25
C ASP A 155 0.72 -10.70 15.16
N PRO A 156 0.64 -11.95 14.66
CA PRO A 156 1.57 -12.45 13.63
C PRO A 156 1.53 -11.60 12.35
N GLY A 157 0.34 -11.11 11.97
CA GLY A 157 0.16 -10.27 10.79
C GLY A 157 0.63 -8.83 10.94
N TYR A 158 0.87 -8.33 12.16
CA TYR A 158 1.13 -6.91 12.43
C TYR A 158 2.34 -6.36 11.65
N ARG A 159 3.38 -7.18 11.47
CA ARG A 159 4.59 -6.77 10.74
C ARG A 159 4.31 -6.37 9.29
N GLY A 160 3.35 -7.03 8.62
CA GLY A 160 2.99 -6.71 7.23
C GLY A 160 2.26 -5.37 7.07
N HIS A 161 1.66 -4.86 8.15
CA HIS A 161 0.83 -3.66 8.12
C HIS A 161 1.46 -2.44 8.79
N ARG A 162 2.48 -2.62 9.63
CA ARG A 162 3.17 -1.51 10.31
C ARG A 162 4.02 -0.63 9.38
N SER A 163 4.48 -1.18 8.25
CA SER A 163 5.37 -0.49 7.31
C SER A 163 4.75 -0.34 5.91
N THR A 164 5.17 0.70 5.21
CA THR A 164 4.91 0.97 3.79
C THR A 164 6.15 0.63 2.96
N TYR A 165 6.04 0.71 1.63
CA TYR A 165 7.12 0.43 0.68
C TYR A 165 8.46 1.08 1.08
N MET A 166 8.41 2.32 1.58
CA MET A 166 9.62 3.09 1.92
C MET A 166 9.70 3.56 3.37
N ARG A 167 8.58 3.62 4.11
CA ARG A 167 8.54 4.18 5.48
C ARG A 167 8.02 3.21 6.52
N GLY A 168 8.67 3.20 7.68
CA GLY A 168 8.23 2.42 8.84
C GLY A 168 7.11 3.11 9.60
N GLY A 169 6.52 2.36 10.53
CA GLY A 169 5.53 2.84 11.48
C GLY A 169 5.29 1.83 12.58
N SER A 170 4.50 2.26 13.56
CA SER A 170 4.06 1.46 14.69
C SER A 170 2.60 1.77 15.04
N PRO A 171 1.64 1.48 14.13
CA PRO A 171 0.23 1.79 14.35
C PRO A 171 -0.30 1.09 15.60
N GLY A 172 -1.19 1.76 16.33
CA GLY A 172 -1.80 1.18 17.53
C GLY A 172 -2.85 0.13 17.22
N LEU A 173 -3.53 0.22 16.07
CA LEU A 173 -4.54 -0.74 15.62
C LEU A 173 -4.69 -0.69 14.10
N VAL A 174 -4.79 -1.85 13.45
CA VAL A 174 -5.14 -1.96 12.03
C VAL A 174 -6.49 -2.65 11.90
N LEU A 175 -7.43 -2.04 11.19
CA LEU A 175 -8.73 -2.60 10.86
C LEU A 175 -8.74 -2.96 9.37
N ARG A 176 -9.06 -4.22 9.03
CA ARG A 176 -9.05 -4.72 7.64
C ARG A 176 -10.46 -5.03 7.12
N PRO A 177 -11.30 -4.00 6.89
CA PRO A 177 -12.66 -4.21 6.42
C PRO A 177 -12.67 -4.92 5.05
N ARG A 178 -13.67 -5.77 4.87
CA ARG A 178 -13.93 -6.58 3.67
C ARG A 178 -15.12 -6.05 2.87
N THR A 179 -15.98 -5.25 3.49
CA THR A 179 -17.20 -4.72 2.90
C THR A 179 -17.36 -3.23 3.17
N PRO A 180 -18.18 -2.50 2.38
CA PRO A 180 -18.49 -1.10 2.67
C PRO A 180 -19.13 -0.87 4.05
N ALA A 181 -19.92 -1.84 4.55
CA ALA A 181 -20.49 -1.76 5.89
C ALA A 181 -19.41 -1.84 6.98
N GLU A 182 -18.45 -2.75 6.84
CA GLU A 182 -17.30 -2.83 7.75
C GLU A 182 -16.41 -1.57 7.67
N VAL A 183 -16.31 -0.92 6.51
CA VAL A 183 -15.64 0.39 6.38
C VAL A 183 -16.40 1.45 7.17
N ALA A 184 -17.73 1.50 7.10
CA ALA A 184 -18.54 2.44 7.87
C ALA A 184 -18.35 2.24 9.39
N ASP A 185 -18.31 0.99 9.85
CA ASP A 185 -18.02 0.64 11.25
C ASP A 185 -16.60 1.08 11.65
N ALA A 186 -15.61 0.90 10.78
CA ALA A 186 -14.23 1.33 11.03
C ALA A 186 -14.12 2.86 11.13
N LEU A 187 -14.85 3.59 10.30
CA LEU A 187 -14.92 5.05 10.35
C LEU A 187 -15.68 5.54 11.59
N ALA A 188 -16.75 4.86 12.00
CA ALA A 188 -17.42 5.15 13.27
C ALA A 188 -16.48 4.95 14.46
N PHE A 189 -15.68 3.88 14.45
CA PHE A 189 -14.64 3.66 15.45
C PHE A 189 -13.59 4.77 15.41
N ALA A 190 -13.07 5.14 14.24
CA ALA A 190 -12.07 6.20 14.08
C ALA A 190 -12.59 7.57 14.54
N ARG A 191 -13.87 7.88 14.31
CA ARG A 191 -14.51 9.12 14.81
C ARG A 191 -14.56 9.21 16.33
N ARG A 192 -14.70 8.09 17.05
CA ARG A 192 -14.59 8.07 18.52
C ARG A 192 -13.16 8.34 19.00
N HIS A 193 -12.18 8.14 18.13
CA HIS A 193 -10.75 8.25 18.40
C HIS A 193 -10.07 9.34 17.58
N ARG A 194 -10.76 10.45 17.30
CA ARG A 194 -10.18 11.52 16.46
C ARG A 194 -8.90 12.13 17.05
N HIS A 195 -8.59 11.96 18.32
CA HIS A 195 -7.29 12.39 18.87
C HIS A 195 -6.11 11.57 18.33
N LEU A 196 -6.36 10.45 17.64
CA LEU A 196 -5.35 9.59 17.04
C LEU A 196 -5.18 9.89 15.53
N PRO A 197 -3.97 9.68 14.96
CA PRO A 197 -3.78 9.66 13.51
C PRO A 197 -4.58 8.55 12.84
N LEU A 198 -5.09 8.80 11.63
CA LEU A 198 -5.85 7.85 10.82
C LEU A 198 -5.21 7.63 9.45
N GLY A 199 -4.51 6.51 9.28
CA GLY A 199 -3.97 6.09 7.99
C GLY A 199 -5.01 5.33 7.15
N LEU A 200 -5.13 5.66 5.86
CA LEU A 200 -5.85 4.84 4.88
C LEU A 200 -4.84 4.10 4.01
N ARG A 201 -5.03 2.79 3.86
CA ARG A 201 -4.04 1.92 3.22
C ARG A 201 -4.68 1.03 2.16
N SER A 202 -4.21 1.18 0.92
CA SER A 202 -4.35 0.18 -0.14
C SER A 202 -3.08 -0.68 -0.19
N GLY A 203 -2.26 -0.57 -1.25
CA GLY A 203 -1.00 -1.30 -1.37
C GLY A 203 0.17 -0.75 -0.56
N GLY A 204 -0.03 0.31 0.25
CA GLY A 204 1.03 0.87 1.12
C GLY A 204 2.26 1.42 0.38
N HIS A 205 2.07 2.03 -0.81
CA HIS A 205 3.17 2.42 -1.71
C HIS A 205 3.51 3.92 -1.70
N GLY A 206 2.74 4.74 -0.97
CA GLY A 206 2.95 6.19 -0.92
C GLY A 206 4.29 6.55 -0.27
N VAL A 207 5.14 7.27 -1.00
CA VAL A 207 6.51 7.66 -0.56
C VAL A 207 6.49 8.51 0.72
N SER A 208 5.40 9.25 0.93
CA SER A 208 5.20 10.08 2.13
C SER A 208 4.89 9.28 3.40
N GLY A 209 4.53 8.00 3.30
CA GLY A 209 4.19 7.16 4.46
C GLY A 209 2.85 7.51 5.12
N ARG A 210 2.00 8.31 4.47
CA ARG A 210 0.68 8.74 5.01
C ARG A 210 -0.32 7.58 5.19
N SER A 211 -0.01 6.40 4.65
CA SER A 211 -0.78 5.16 4.87
C SER A 211 -0.27 4.32 6.06
N THR A 212 0.62 4.88 6.90
CA THR A 212 1.01 4.35 8.21
C THR A 212 1.14 5.49 9.21
N ASN A 213 1.33 5.18 10.49
CA ASN A 213 1.52 6.15 11.57
C ASN A 213 2.15 5.47 12.80
N ASP A 214 2.39 6.26 13.84
CA ASP A 214 2.82 5.78 15.15
C ASP A 214 1.69 5.95 16.17
N GLY A 215 1.22 4.84 16.73
CA GLY A 215 0.20 4.80 17.78
C GLY A 215 -1.24 5.07 17.32
N GLY A 216 -1.47 5.36 16.04
CA GLY A 216 -2.79 5.66 15.50
C GLY A 216 -3.53 4.45 14.95
N LEU A 217 -4.58 4.73 14.17
CA LEU A 217 -5.42 3.74 13.51
C LEU A 217 -5.01 3.63 12.03
N ILE A 218 -5.08 2.42 11.47
CA ILE A 218 -5.02 2.20 10.03
C ILE A 218 -6.31 1.49 9.59
N ILE A 219 -6.96 2.00 8.55
CA ILE A 219 -7.98 1.26 7.80
C ILE A 219 -7.30 0.72 6.54
N ASP A 220 -7.08 -0.59 6.50
CA ASP A 220 -6.41 -1.29 5.41
C ASP A 220 -7.45 -1.99 4.53
N LEU A 221 -7.56 -1.50 3.29
CA LEU A 221 -8.51 -1.92 2.28
C LEU A 221 -8.01 -3.11 1.45
N GLY A 222 -6.87 -3.71 1.81
CA GLY A 222 -6.23 -4.78 1.05
C GLY A 222 -7.10 -6.03 0.88
N ALA A 223 -8.10 -6.23 1.75
CA ALA A 223 -9.09 -7.30 1.60
C ALA A 223 -10.16 -7.02 0.52
N MET A 224 -10.33 -5.77 0.11
CA MET A 224 -11.25 -5.34 -0.94
C MET A 224 -10.52 -5.27 -2.28
N ASN A 225 -10.09 -6.42 -2.80
CA ASN A 225 -9.21 -6.54 -3.98
C ASN A 225 -9.85 -7.27 -5.17
N GLU A 226 -11.17 -7.40 -5.20
CA GLU A 226 -11.91 -8.01 -6.31
C GLU A 226 -11.71 -7.23 -7.62
N ILE A 227 -11.53 -7.95 -8.73
CA ILE A 227 -11.48 -7.38 -10.08
C ILE A 227 -12.50 -8.13 -10.94
N ARG A 228 -13.47 -7.40 -11.52
CA ARG A 228 -14.57 -7.98 -12.27
C ARG A 228 -14.89 -7.16 -13.52
N VAL A 229 -14.97 -7.81 -14.67
CA VAL A 229 -15.52 -7.20 -15.89
C VAL A 229 -17.04 -7.07 -15.72
N LEU A 230 -17.56 -5.84 -15.81
CA LEU A 230 -18.98 -5.55 -15.71
C LEU A 230 -19.67 -5.54 -17.08
N ASP A 231 -18.98 -5.00 -18.09
CA ASP A 231 -19.49 -4.88 -19.44
C ASP A 231 -18.33 -5.02 -20.43
N GLU A 232 -18.34 -6.10 -21.22
CA GLU A 232 -17.27 -6.38 -22.17
C GLU A 232 -17.35 -5.51 -23.43
N GLN A 233 -18.55 -5.18 -23.89
CA GLN A 233 -18.74 -4.34 -25.08
C GLN A 233 -18.28 -2.91 -24.83
N ARG A 234 -18.54 -2.40 -23.62
CA ARG A 234 -18.12 -1.06 -23.20
C ARG A 234 -16.78 -1.04 -22.47
N ARG A 235 -16.15 -2.21 -22.28
CA ARG A 235 -14.88 -2.38 -21.55
C ARG A 235 -14.90 -1.77 -20.16
N ILE A 236 -16.01 -1.95 -19.44
CA ILE A 236 -16.16 -1.47 -18.06
C ILE A 236 -15.73 -2.55 -17.07
N VAL A 237 -14.79 -2.19 -16.19
CA VAL A 237 -14.22 -3.09 -15.19
C VAL A 237 -14.36 -2.48 -13.81
N ARG A 238 -14.90 -3.28 -12.88
CA ARG A 238 -14.94 -2.97 -11.45
C ARG A 238 -13.68 -3.46 -10.76
N VAL A 239 -13.03 -2.59 -10.01
CA VAL A 239 -11.76 -2.86 -9.33
C VAL A 239 -11.84 -2.41 -7.87
N GLY A 240 -11.51 -3.30 -6.95
CA GLY A 240 -11.42 -3.01 -5.53
C GLY A 240 -10.19 -2.15 -5.17
N PRO A 241 -10.29 -1.26 -4.17
CA PRO A 241 -9.22 -0.36 -3.76
C PRO A 241 -7.96 -1.07 -3.24
N GLY A 242 -8.11 -2.32 -2.77
CA GLY A 242 -7.04 -3.16 -2.23
C GLY A 242 -6.25 -3.93 -3.27
N ALA A 243 -6.72 -3.98 -4.53
CA ALA A 243 -5.99 -4.64 -5.61
C ALA A 243 -4.68 -3.90 -5.93
N THR A 244 -3.71 -4.62 -6.50
CA THR A 244 -2.50 -4.04 -7.08
C THR A 244 -2.63 -3.92 -8.59
N TRP A 245 -1.87 -3.01 -9.20
CA TRP A 245 -1.93 -2.81 -10.65
C TRP A 245 -1.40 -4.00 -11.46
N LYS A 246 -0.51 -4.80 -10.89
CA LYS A 246 -0.12 -6.10 -11.47
C LYS A 246 -1.29 -7.08 -11.52
N GLN A 247 -2.11 -7.15 -10.48
CA GLN A 247 -3.31 -8.00 -10.45
C GLN A 247 -4.34 -7.51 -11.48
N VAL A 248 -4.55 -6.20 -11.56
CA VAL A 248 -5.44 -5.60 -12.58
C VAL A 248 -4.94 -5.95 -13.99
N ALA A 249 -3.68 -5.69 -14.30
CA ALA A 249 -3.11 -5.97 -15.62
C ALA A 249 -3.23 -7.45 -15.99
N ALA A 250 -2.96 -8.37 -15.05
CA ALA A 250 -3.10 -9.81 -15.29
C ALA A 250 -4.54 -10.25 -15.62
N VAL A 251 -5.55 -9.63 -15.00
CA VAL A 251 -6.97 -9.93 -15.31
C VAL A 251 -7.38 -9.37 -16.67
N LEU A 252 -6.88 -8.18 -17.03
CA LEU A 252 -7.21 -7.53 -18.31
C LEU A 252 -6.49 -8.17 -19.51
N ASP A 253 -5.32 -8.78 -19.29
CA ASP A 253 -4.46 -9.37 -20.32
C ASP A 253 -5.22 -10.35 -21.23
N ARG A 254 -6.08 -11.20 -20.64
CA ARG A 254 -6.86 -12.21 -21.38
C ARG A 254 -7.86 -11.61 -22.39
N TYR A 255 -8.16 -10.32 -22.27
CA TYR A 255 -9.04 -9.58 -23.18
C TYR A 255 -8.25 -8.72 -24.19
N GLY A 256 -6.92 -8.69 -24.11
CA GLY A 256 -6.08 -7.75 -24.86
C GLY A 256 -6.24 -6.30 -24.39
N TRP A 257 -6.76 -6.10 -23.17
CA TRP A 257 -7.01 -4.77 -22.62
C TRP A 257 -5.92 -4.34 -21.64
N ALA A 258 -5.80 -3.03 -21.44
CA ALA A 258 -4.99 -2.45 -20.40
C ALA A 258 -5.60 -1.16 -19.84
N LEU A 259 -5.14 -0.80 -18.65
CA LEU A 259 -5.37 0.50 -18.03
C LEU A 259 -4.02 1.02 -17.55
N GLY A 260 -3.62 2.21 -18.03
CA GLY A 260 -2.36 2.82 -17.59
C GLY A 260 -2.36 3.07 -16.09
N SER A 261 -1.30 2.65 -15.39
CA SER A 261 -1.31 2.59 -13.92
C SER A 261 0.05 2.84 -13.25
N GLY A 262 0.87 3.71 -13.82
CA GLY A 262 2.26 3.90 -13.39
C GLY A 262 3.25 2.96 -14.10
N ASP A 263 4.34 2.67 -13.41
CA ASP A 263 5.51 1.90 -13.85
C ASP A 263 5.91 0.81 -12.84
N TYR A 264 5.08 0.57 -11.82
CA TYR A 264 5.36 -0.41 -10.76
C TYR A 264 4.12 -1.23 -10.37
N GLY A 265 4.20 -2.56 -10.50
CA GLY A 265 3.09 -3.48 -10.34
C GLY A 265 2.50 -3.60 -8.93
N GLY A 266 3.34 -3.47 -7.90
CA GLY A 266 2.94 -3.56 -6.49
C GLY A 266 2.18 -2.34 -5.94
N VAL A 267 2.01 -1.28 -6.74
CA VAL A 267 1.25 -0.09 -6.34
C VAL A 267 -0.23 -0.47 -6.19
N GLY A 268 -0.85 -0.07 -5.08
CA GLY A 268 -2.27 -0.30 -4.84
C GLY A 268 -3.17 0.63 -5.64
N VAL A 269 -4.32 0.12 -6.08
CA VAL A 269 -5.30 0.83 -6.91
C VAL A 269 -5.80 2.10 -6.23
N GLY A 270 -6.27 2.02 -4.98
CA GLY A 270 -6.97 3.14 -4.34
C GLY A 270 -6.16 4.44 -4.28
N GLY A 271 -4.88 4.37 -3.91
CA GLY A 271 -4.03 5.57 -3.82
C GLY A 271 -3.75 6.19 -5.19
N LEU A 272 -3.43 5.38 -6.20
CA LEU A 272 -3.08 5.89 -7.54
C LEU A 272 -4.32 6.39 -8.29
N ALA A 273 -5.43 5.65 -8.23
CA ALA A 273 -6.70 5.97 -8.86
C ALA A 273 -7.38 7.23 -8.31
N THR A 274 -6.86 7.81 -7.23
CA THR A 274 -7.39 9.05 -6.63
C THR A 274 -6.41 10.22 -6.67
N ALA A 275 -5.17 9.98 -7.09
CA ALA A 275 -4.13 11.01 -7.18
C ALA A 275 -3.83 11.46 -8.61
N GLY A 276 -4.22 10.67 -9.62
CA GLY A 276 -3.98 10.95 -11.03
C GLY A 276 -3.64 9.67 -11.78
N GLY A 277 -2.45 9.13 -11.53
CA GLY A 277 -1.97 7.92 -12.18
C GLY A 277 -1.23 8.20 -13.49
N ILE A 278 0.04 8.62 -13.34
CA ILE A 278 0.96 8.89 -14.44
C ILE A 278 1.79 7.62 -14.69
N GLY A 279 1.62 6.99 -15.85
CA GLY A 279 2.30 5.76 -16.24
C GLY A 279 2.72 5.71 -17.70
N LEU A 280 3.19 4.54 -18.12
CA LEU A 280 3.79 4.33 -19.44
C LEU A 280 2.79 4.47 -20.60
N LEU A 281 1.52 4.17 -20.35
CA LEU A 281 0.45 4.31 -21.34
C LEU A 281 -0.20 5.71 -21.32
N SER A 282 0.22 6.60 -20.41
CA SER A 282 -0.52 7.85 -20.20
C SER A 282 -0.50 8.81 -21.38
N ARG A 283 0.55 8.79 -22.20
CA ARG A 283 0.60 9.63 -23.40
C ARG A 283 -0.36 9.16 -24.49
N GLU A 284 -0.59 7.85 -24.61
CA GLU A 284 -1.51 7.33 -25.63
C GLU A 284 -2.97 7.37 -25.14
N HIS A 285 -3.21 6.94 -23.90
CA HIS A 285 -4.56 6.67 -23.37
C HIS A 285 -5.06 7.65 -22.31
N GLY A 286 -4.16 8.36 -21.61
CA GLY A 286 -4.50 9.35 -20.57
C GLY A 286 -4.11 8.89 -19.16
N LEU A 287 -4.43 9.72 -18.16
CA LEU A 287 -4.19 9.35 -16.76
C LEU A 287 -5.18 8.26 -16.32
N THR A 288 -4.81 7.46 -15.32
CA THR A 288 -5.74 6.47 -14.73
C THR A 288 -7.09 7.10 -14.34
N ILE A 289 -7.08 8.30 -13.78
CA ILE A 289 -8.30 9.03 -13.40
C ILE A 289 -9.19 9.43 -14.58
N ASP A 290 -8.65 9.51 -15.80
CA ASP A 290 -9.42 9.89 -17.00
C ASP A 290 -10.33 8.75 -17.46
N HIS A 291 -10.02 7.53 -17.04
CA HIS A 291 -10.79 6.32 -17.28
C HIS A 291 -11.81 6.02 -16.17
N LEU A 292 -11.78 6.75 -15.05
CA LEU A 292 -12.69 6.52 -13.93
C LEU A 292 -14.10 7.02 -14.29
N ARG A 293 -15.07 6.09 -14.34
CA ARG A 293 -16.47 6.37 -14.68
C ARG A 293 -17.37 6.45 -13.45
N ALA A 294 -17.09 5.63 -12.44
CA ALA A 294 -17.77 5.69 -11.16
C ALA A 294 -16.90 5.19 -10.01
N VAL A 295 -17.20 5.64 -8.80
CA VAL A 295 -16.57 5.19 -7.57
C VAL A 295 -17.61 5.07 -6.47
N GLU A 296 -17.56 3.97 -5.72
CA GLU A 296 -18.29 3.82 -4.47
C GLU A 296 -17.41 4.27 -3.31
N VAL A 297 -17.99 5.06 -2.41
CA VAL A 297 -17.27 5.75 -1.34
C VAL A 297 -18.06 5.66 -0.06
N VAL A 298 -17.38 5.40 1.05
CA VAL A 298 -17.95 5.61 2.38
C VAL A 298 -17.44 6.94 2.92
N LEU A 299 -18.36 7.87 3.16
CA LEU A 299 -18.07 9.22 3.66
C LEU A 299 -17.66 9.22 5.13
N ALA A 300 -17.18 10.36 5.63
CA ALA A 300 -16.67 10.48 6.99
C ALA A 300 -17.70 10.13 8.08
N ASP A 301 -19.00 10.33 7.81
CA ASP A 301 -20.10 9.99 8.72
C ASP A 301 -20.50 8.50 8.67
N GLY A 302 -19.94 7.72 7.74
CA GLY A 302 -20.26 6.32 7.49
C GLY A 302 -21.27 6.10 6.36
N THR A 303 -21.79 7.16 5.72
CA THR A 303 -22.77 7.03 4.64
C THR A 303 -22.11 6.48 3.37
N PRO A 304 -22.57 5.34 2.81
CA PRO A 304 -22.14 4.88 1.51
C PRO A 304 -22.80 5.71 0.39
N VAL A 305 -22.01 6.19 -0.56
CA VAL A 305 -22.46 6.96 -1.72
C VAL A 305 -21.79 6.46 -2.98
N ARG A 306 -22.42 6.69 -4.12
CA ARG A 306 -21.83 6.49 -5.44
C ARG A 306 -21.56 7.84 -6.10
N ALA A 307 -20.37 8.01 -6.64
CA ALA A 307 -20.00 9.18 -7.43
C ALA A 307 -19.77 8.75 -8.89
N SER A 308 -20.49 9.38 -9.80
CA SER A 308 -20.46 9.19 -11.25
C SER A 308 -20.81 10.52 -11.93
N GLU A 309 -20.82 10.58 -13.26
CA GLU A 309 -21.29 11.78 -13.98
C GLU A 309 -22.76 12.13 -13.70
N ARG A 310 -23.57 11.14 -13.28
CA ARG A 310 -25.02 11.29 -13.07
C ARG A 310 -25.42 11.37 -11.59
N GLU A 311 -24.51 11.03 -10.68
CA GLU A 311 -24.77 10.92 -9.25
C GLU A 311 -23.56 11.44 -8.48
N ASN A 312 -23.70 12.46 -7.63
CA ASN A 312 -22.58 13.12 -6.94
C ASN A 312 -21.38 13.47 -7.88
N PRO A 313 -21.61 14.16 -9.02
CA PRO A 313 -20.54 14.44 -10.00
C PRO A 313 -19.47 15.38 -9.45
N ASP A 314 -19.80 16.20 -8.45
CA ASP A 314 -18.85 17.03 -7.72
C ASP A 314 -17.86 16.20 -6.90
N LEU A 315 -18.32 15.12 -6.27
CA LEU A 315 -17.47 14.15 -5.57
C LEU A 315 -16.59 13.36 -6.55
N LEU A 316 -17.12 12.94 -7.70
CA LEU A 316 -16.32 12.28 -8.75
C LEU A 316 -15.20 13.20 -9.24
N TRP A 317 -15.52 14.49 -9.47
CA TRP A 317 -14.53 15.49 -9.83
C TRP A 317 -13.40 15.60 -8.79
N ALA A 318 -13.76 15.64 -7.50
CA ALA A 318 -12.80 15.76 -6.39
C ALA A 318 -11.91 14.51 -6.27
N ILE A 319 -12.49 13.32 -6.33
CA ILE A 319 -11.76 12.05 -6.21
C ILE A 319 -10.74 11.85 -7.34
N ARG A 320 -11.00 12.42 -8.53
CA ARG A 320 -10.04 12.43 -9.64
C ARG A 320 -8.92 13.46 -9.42
N GLY A 321 -8.13 13.30 -8.36
CA GLY A 321 -6.90 14.06 -8.14
C GLY A 321 -6.63 14.49 -6.69
N ALA A 322 -7.65 14.53 -5.82
CA ALA A 322 -7.48 15.02 -4.45
C ALA A 322 -7.23 13.92 -3.40
N GLY A 323 -6.90 12.71 -3.83
CA GLY A 323 -6.58 11.58 -2.96
C GLY A 323 -7.73 11.20 -2.04
N ALA A 324 -7.41 10.81 -0.80
CA ALA A 324 -8.37 10.29 0.16
C ALA A 324 -9.09 11.37 1.00
N ASN A 325 -9.13 12.62 0.53
CA ASN A 325 -9.69 13.73 1.30
C ASN A 325 -11.22 13.65 1.52
N PHE A 326 -11.95 12.85 0.74
CA PHE A 326 -13.42 12.92 0.69
C PHE A 326 -14.14 11.65 1.15
N GLY A 327 -13.40 10.62 1.55
CA GLY A 327 -13.97 9.33 1.92
C GLY A 327 -13.06 8.16 1.62
N VAL A 328 -13.52 6.98 2.01
CA VAL A 328 -12.88 5.71 1.72
C VAL A 328 -13.52 5.11 0.48
N ALA A 329 -12.79 5.09 -0.64
CA ALA A 329 -13.25 4.41 -1.84
C ALA A 329 -13.30 2.89 -1.61
N THR A 330 -14.42 2.25 -1.94
CA THR A 330 -14.66 0.81 -1.75
C THR A 330 -14.72 0.03 -3.06
N ALA A 331 -14.94 0.71 -4.19
CA ALA A 331 -14.81 0.15 -5.53
C ALA A 331 -14.69 1.25 -6.58
N PHE A 332 -13.97 0.97 -7.65
CA PHE A 332 -13.82 1.84 -8.82
C PHE A 332 -14.39 1.14 -10.04
N GLU A 333 -14.99 1.88 -10.95
CA GLU A 333 -15.38 1.41 -12.29
C GLU A 333 -14.62 2.20 -13.33
N PHE A 334 -13.79 1.49 -14.11
CA PHE A 334 -12.97 2.06 -15.16
C PHE A 334 -13.46 1.62 -16.54
N GLU A 335 -13.34 2.51 -17.51
CA GLU A 335 -13.36 2.14 -18.93
C GLU A 335 -11.93 1.91 -19.42
N VAL A 336 -11.61 0.69 -19.82
CA VAL A 336 -10.24 0.28 -20.19
C VAL A 336 -10.03 0.30 -21.71
N SER A 337 -8.76 0.37 -22.13
CA SER A 337 -8.36 0.44 -23.54
C SER A 337 -7.96 -0.92 -24.10
N GLU A 338 -8.17 -1.12 -25.40
CA GLU A 338 -7.49 -2.17 -26.16
C GLU A 338 -6.06 -1.74 -26.45
N VAL A 339 -5.10 -2.62 -26.16
CA VAL A 339 -3.66 -2.32 -26.30
C VAL A 339 -2.94 -3.48 -26.99
N GLY A 340 -3.20 -4.73 -26.60
CA GLY A 340 -2.52 -5.89 -27.18
C GLY A 340 -1.03 -5.95 -26.80
N GLU A 341 -0.18 -6.24 -27.79
CA GLU A 341 1.28 -6.28 -27.60
C GLU A 341 1.90 -4.89 -27.80
N VAL A 342 2.88 -4.58 -26.96
CA VAL A 342 3.63 -3.32 -26.94
C VAL A 342 5.14 -3.58 -27.01
N GLY A 343 5.89 -2.62 -27.54
CA GLY A 343 7.34 -2.60 -27.41
C GLY A 343 7.75 -2.04 -26.06
N TRP A 344 8.29 -2.89 -25.18
CA TRP A 344 8.83 -2.47 -23.88
C TRP A 344 10.35 -2.39 -23.92
N ALA A 345 10.91 -1.32 -23.38
CA ALA A 345 12.34 -1.03 -23.43
C ALA A 345 12.94 -0.64 -22.07
N GLN A 346 14.14 -1.17 -21.81
CA GLN A 346 15.06 -0.74 -20.77
C GLN A 346 16.43 -0.49 -21.41
N LEU A 347 16.91 0.75 -21.37
CA LEU A 347 18.19 1.15 -21.92
C LEU A 347 19.06 1.75 -20.80
N VAL A 348 20.34 1.41 -20.80
CA VAL A 348 21.34 2.05 -19.92
C VAL A 348 22.32 2.79 -20.80
N LEU A 349 22.40 4.09 -20.57
CA LEU A 349 23.31 5.00 -21.24
C LEU A 349 24.39 5.45 -20.27
N VAL A 350 25.59 5.63 -20.80
CA VAL A 350 26.68 6.36 -20.18
C VAL A 350 26.72 7.76 -20.78
N SER A 351 26.67 8.77 -19.92
CA SER A 351 26.71 10.18 -20.29
C SER A 351 28.00 10.83 -19.80
N PRO A 352 28.90 11.30 -20.68
CA PRO A 352 30.05 12.11 -20.28
C PRO A 352 29.66 13.54 -19.90
N ASP A 353 28.52 14.03 -20.41
CA ASP A 353 27.95 15.35 -20.11
C ASP A 353 26.42 15.21 -19.90
N ILE A 354 26.02 15.19 -18.63
CA ILE A 354 24.62 15.01 -18.25
C ILE A 354 23.76 16.23 -18.62
N GLU A 355 24.32 17.44 -18.68
CA GLU A 355 23.58 18.62 -19.14
C GLU A 355 23.18 18.43 -20.62
N GLN A 356 24.14 18.03 -21.45
CA GLN A 356 23.90 17.80 -22.86
C GLN A 356 22.93 16.63 -23.11
N THR A 357 23.05 15.55 -22.33
CA THR A 357 22.12 14.41 -22.39
C THR A 357 20.69 14.82 -22.05
N LEU A 358 20.49 15.64 -21.00
CA LEU A 358 19.17 16.16 -20.63
C LEU A 358 18.56 17.04 -21.74
N LYS A 359 19.36 17.90 -22.38
CA LYS A 359 18.92 18.71 -23.53
C LYS A 359 18.47 17.84 -24.69
N GLN A 360 19.27 16.85 -25.07
CA GLN A 360 18.96 15.92 -26.15
C GLN A 360 17.70 15.10 -25.85
N TYR A 361 17.61 14.54 -24.64
CA TYR A 361 16.41 13.85 -24.17
C TYR A 361 15.16 14.74 -24.26
N GLY A 362 15.23 15.99 -23.79
CA GLY A 362 14.12 16.94 -23.86
C GLY A 362 13.73 17.37 -25.28
N ALA A 363 14.65 17.31 -26.24
CA ALA A 363 14.37 17.55 -27.66
C ALA A 363 13.69 16.32 -28.31
N VAL A 364 14.22 15.13 -28.03
CA VAL A 364 13.65 13.86 -28.51
C VAL A 364 12.25 13.64 -27.97
N ALA A 365 12.06 13.72 -26.64
CA ALA A 365 10.78 13.49 -25.99
C ALA A 365 9.67 14.40 -26.57
N ARG A 366 9.96 15.68 -26.78
CA ARG A 366 9.00 16.66 -27.33
C ARG A 366 8.50 16.34 -28.73
N THR A 367 9.30 15.64 -29.53
CA THR A 367 8.94 15.24 -30.89
C THR A 367 8.52 13.78 -30.98
N ALA A 368 8.58 13.04 -29.87
CA ALA A 368 8.18 11.65 -29.81
C ALA A 368 6.67 11.52 -30.11
N PRO A 369 6.27 10.56 -30.96
CA PRO A 369 4.88 10.27 -31.22
C PRO A 369 4.09 9.89 -29.96
N ARG A 370 2.77 10.02 -30.06
CA ARG A 370 1.84 9.88 -28.92
C ARG A 370 1.91 8.48 -28.28
N ASP A 371 2.07 7.46 -29.11
CA ASP A 371 2.24 6.05 -28.74
C ASP A 371 3.54 5.74 -27.98
N THR A 372 4.46 6.70 -27.87
CA THR A 372 5.80 6.48 -27.34
C THR A 372 6.00 7.24 -26.03
N THR A 373 6.21 6.52 -24.95
CA THR A 373 6.55 7.05 -23.62
C THR A 373 7.89 6.50 -23.17
N VAL A 374 8.85 7.37 -22.90
CA VAL A 374 10.15 6.98 -22.33
C VAL A 374 10.40 7.87 -21.12
N PHE A 375 10.65 7.26 -19.96
CA PHE A 375 11.06 7.93 -18.73
C PHE A 375 12.58 7.90 -18.63
N LEU A 376 13.16 8.97 -18.07
CA LEU A 376 14.58 9.07 -17.78
C LEU A 376 14.80 9.00 -16.28
N GLY A 377 15.67 8.09 -15.84
CA GLY A 377 16.17 7.99 -14.48
C GLY A 377 17.67 8.23 -14.42
N SER A 378 18.16 8.83 -13.35
CA SER A 378 19.58 8.96 -13.03
C SER A 378 19.81 8.86 -11.53
N GLY A 379 20.98 8.34 -11.17
CA GLY A 379 21.54 8.47 -9.81
C GLY A 379 22.43 9.71 -9.68
N PRO A 380 23.21 9.81 -8.60
CA PRO A 380 24.19 10.89 -8.44
C PRO A 380 25.25 10.81 -9.55
N ALA A 381 25.62 11.96 -10.12
CA ALA A 381 26.65 12.02 -11.16
C ALA A 381 28.04 11.77 -10.54
N GLN A 382 28.84 10.90 -11.17
CA GLN A 382 30.24 10.71 -10.80
C GLN A 382 31.14 11.60 -11.67
N PRO A 383 32.33 12.02 -11.21
CA PRO A 383 33.23 12.84 -12.01
C PRO A 383 33.53 12.20 -13.37
N GLY A 384 33.12 12.87 -14.45
CA GLY A 384 33.36 12.46 -15.84
C GLY A 384 32.41 11.39 -16.41
N GLN A 385 31.45 10.87 -15.62
CA GLN A 385 30.53 9.84 -16.11
C GLN A 385 29.23 9.75 -15.29
N SER A 386 28.08 9.92 -15.94
CA SER A 386 26.75 9.69 -15.35
C SER A 386 26.09 8.48 -15.98
N VAL A 387 25.39 7.67 -15.17
CA VAL A 387 24.56 6.56 -15.68
C VAL A 387 23.13 7.05 -15.80
N VAL A 388 22.60 6.97 -17.02
CA VAL A 388 21.21 7.31 -17.33
C VAL A 388 20.47 6.02 -17.68
N GLN A 389 19.34 5.80 -17.03
CA GLN A 389 18.44 4.69 -17.33
C GLN A 389 17.23 5.23 -18.07
N LEU A 390 16.95 4.67 -19.24
CA LEU A 390 15.72 4.95 -19.97
C LEU A 390 14.79 3.74 -19.85
N TYR A 391 13.53 4.00 -19.53
CA TYR A 391 12.50 2.98 -19.34
C TYR A 391 11.24 3.41 -20.07
N GLY A 392 10.72 2.61 -21.01
CA GLY A 392 9.63 3.09 -21.86
C GLY A 392 8.78 2.01 -22.53
N ILE A 393 7.66 2.47 -23.09
CA ILE A 393 6.74 1.71 -23.93
C ILE A 393 6.56 2.45 -25.27
N VAL A 394 6.49 1.68 -26.34
CA VAL A 394 5.88 2.05 -27.61
C VAL A 394 4.62 1.21 -27.75
N ASP A 395 3.45 1.85 -27.77
CA ASP A 395 2.15 1.20 -27.92
C ASP A 395 1.91 0.83 -29.39
N ASN A 396 2.74 -0.10 -29.88
CA ASN A 396 2.71 -0.61 -31.23
C ASN A 396 3.35 -2.02 -31.25
N PRO A 397 2.71 -3.01 -31.88
CA PRO A 397 3.24 -4.37 -31.96
C PRO A 397 4.27 -4.57 -33.07
N ASP A 398 4.50 -3.59 -33.96
CA ASP A 398 5.45 -3.70 -35.07
C ASP A 398 6.89 -3.45 -34.58
N PRO A 399 7.80 -4.46 -34.64
CA PRO A 399 9.19 -4.29 -34.22
C PRO A 399 9.94 -3.16 -34.93
N GLU A 400 9.64 -2.91 -36.21
CA GLU A 400 10.32 -1.86 -36.99
C GLU A 400 9.93 -0.48 -36.46
N VAL A 401 8.64 -0.27 -36.19
CA VAL A 401 8.14 0.95 -35.56
C VAL A 401 8.73 1.11 -34.15
N VAL A 402 8.76 0.05 -33.34
CA VAL A 402 9.34 0.10 -32.00
C VAL A 402 10.81 0.55 -32.04
N VAL A 403 11.61 -0.02 -32.93
CA VAL A 403 13.02 0.35 -33.10
C VAL A 403 13.15 1.79 -33.60
N GLU A 404 12.35 2.21 -34.59
CA GLU A 404 12.33 3.58 -35.11
C GLU A 404 12.07 4.59 -33.97
N ARG A 405 11.06 4.33 -33.13
CA ARG A 405 10.64 5.22 -32.05
C ARG A 405 11.67 5.32 -30.91
N LEU A 406 12.38 4.22 -30.61
CA LEU A 406 13.36 4.17 -29.53
C LEU A 406 14.76 4.64 -29.94
N THR A 407 15.11 4.58 -31.23
CA THR A 407 16.44 4.94 -31.74
C THR A 407 16.89 6.37 -31.36
N PRO A 408 16.04 7.41 -31.47
CA PRO A 408 16.39 8.76 -31.03
C PRO A 408 16.75 8.84 -29.54
N PHE A 409 16.04 8.09 -28.69
CA PHE A 409 16.31 8.03 -27.24
C PHE A 409 17.61 7.29 -26.93
N ALA A 410 17.87 6.17 -27.62
CA ALA A 410 19.11 5.42 -27.48
C ALA A 410 20.36 6.24 -27.88
N SER A 411 20.17 7.29 -28.69
CA SER A 411 21.23 8.16 -29.19
C SER A 411 21.55 9.37 -28.31
N THR A 412 20.86 9.56 -27.17
CA THR A 412 21.12 10.69 -26.25
C THR A 412 22.35 10.49 -25.36
N GLY A 413 23.05 9.36 -25.50
CA GLY A 413 24.25 9.00 -24.74
C GLY A 413 24.90 7.74 -25.32
N LEU A 414 25.94 7.23 -24.65
CA LEU A 414 26.57 5.98 -25.05
C LEU A 414 25.75 4.79 -24.53
N LEU A 415 25.04 4.09 -25.41
CA LEU A 415 24.29 2.88 -25.06
C LEU A 415 25.23 1.75 -24.64
N VAL A 416 25.14 1.31 -23.38
CA VAL A 416 25.97 0.24 -22.83
C VAL A 416 25.18 -1.04 -22.52
N GLN A 417 23.86 -0.93 -22.32
CA GLN A 417 22.98 -2.08 -22.14
C GLN A 417 21.60 -1.77 -22.72
N GLN A 418 20.98 -2.77 -23.33
CA GLN A 418 19.62 -2.68 -23.84
C GLN A 418 18.85 -3.98 -23.62
N ARG A 419 17.56 -3.83 -23.31
CA ARG A 419 16.54 -4.88 -23.39
C ARG A 419 15.34 -4.25 -24.08
N VAL A 420 14.98 -4.76 -25.26
CA VAL A 420 13.79 -4.34 -26.00
C VAL A 420 13.05 -5.60 -26.39
N VAL A 421 11.78 -5.71 -26.00
CA VAL A 421 10.96 -6.88 -26.24
C VAL A 421 9.54 -6.46 -26.63
N LEU A 422 8.93 -7.22 -27.53
CA LEU A 422 7.48 -7.20 -27.70
C LEU A 422 6.85 -8.05 -26.61
N THR A 423 5.87 -7.50 -25.90
CA THR A 423 5.21 -8.19 -24.79
C THR A 423 3.86 -7.55 -24.47
N SER A 424 3.08 -8.16 -23.57
CA SER A 424 1.82 -7.56 -23.14
C SER A 424 2.04 -6.56 -21.99
N TYR A 425 1.12 -5.61 -21.81
CA TYR A 425 1.21 -4.67 -20.69
C TYR A 425 1.25 -5.38 -19.33
N ALA A 426 0.59 -6.53 -19.19
CA ALA A 426 0.64 -7.34 -17.97
C ALA A 426 2.05 -7.85 -17.66
N GLN A 427 2.82 -8.26 -18.67
CA GLN A 427 4.22 -8.65 -18.48
C GLN A 427 5.10 -7.47 -18.09
N VAL A 428 4.87 -6.28 -18.68
CA VAL A 428 5.57 -5.06 -18.26
C VAL A 428 5.34 -4.77 -16.77
N MET A 429 4.08 -4.89 -16.31
CA MET A 429 3.74 -4.68 -14.90
C MET A 429 4.21 -5.82 -13.99
N ALA A 430 4.46 -7.02 -14.52
CA ALA A 430 4.93 -8.17 -13.76
C ALA A 430 6.44 -8.15 -13.48
N GLU A 431 7.23 -7.50 -14.33
CA GLU A 431 8.69 -7.30 -14.17
C GLU A 431 9.03 -6.39 -12.98
N ALA A 432 8.11 -5.52 -12.57
CA ALA A 432 8.26 -4.71 -11.37
C ALA A 432 8.16 -5.60 -10.11
N ALA A 433 9.13 -5.46 -9.21
CA ALA A 433 9.20 -6.28 -8.00
C ALA A 433 7.91 -6.18 -7.16
N ASP A 434 7.44 -7.34 -6.68
CA ASP A 434 6.31 -7.39 -5.76
C ASP A 434 6.79 -7.24 -4.32
N VAL A 435 5.91 -6.81 -3.43
CA VAL A 435 6.11 -7.05 -2.00
C VAL A 435 5.85 -8.53 -1.77
N GLY A 436 6.92 -9.28 -1.46
CA GLY A 436 6.84 -10.71 -1.18
C GLY A 436 5.96 -11.04 0.04
N PRO A 437 5.84 -12.33 0.39
CA PRO A 437 4.99 -12.80 1.50
C PRO A 437 5.32 -12.18 2.87
N ASP A 438 6.51 -11.61 3.03
CA ASP A 438 6.95 -10.93 4.27
C ASP A 438 6.51 -9.45 4.37
N GLY A 439 5.83 -8.93 3.34
CA GLY A 439 5.29 -7.57 3.31
C GLY A 439 6.33 -6.46 3.13
N HIS A 440 5.93 -5.24 3.45
CA HIS A 440 6.79 -4.06 3.30
C HIS A 440 7.88 -4.00 4.39
N HIS A 441 9.11 -3.66 4.01
CA HIS A 441 10.27 -3.65 4.91
C HIS A 441 10.87 -2.26 5.16
N SER A 442 10.25 -1.18 4.68
CA SER A 442 10.75 0.19 4.81
C SER A 442 12.17 0.38 4.25
N ARG A 443 12.29 0.70 2.96
CA ARG A 443 13.60 0.81 2.27
C ARG A 443 14.31 2.17 2.41
N GLY A 444 14.23 2.83 3.56
CA GLY A 444 15.12 3.98 3.87
C GLY A 444 14.48 5.37 3.94
N GLU A 445 13.17 5.47 4.18
CA GLU A 445 12.45 6.72 4.52
C GLU A 445 12.85 7.95 3.68
N PRO A 446 12.77 7.86 2.34
CA PRO A 446 13.32 8.86 1.44
C PRO A 446 12.72 10.24 1.69
N VAL A 447 13.54 11.28 1.60
CA VAL A 447 13.04 12.63 1.39
C VAL A 447 12.91 12.83 -0.11
N SER A 448 11.68 12.91 -0.60
CA SER A 448 11.37 13.10 -2.02
C SER A 448 10.69 14.44 -2.27
N ARG A 449 11.08 15.10 -3.36
CA ARG A 449 10.43 16.29 -3.91
C ARG A 449 9.88 15.99 -5.29
N SER A 450 8.72 16.55 -5.58
CA SER A 450 8.04 16.37 -6.86
C SER A 450 7.60 17.71 -7.44
N ALA A 451 7.72 17.85 -8.76
CA ALA A 451 7.21 19.00 -9.50
C ALA A 451 6.73 18.60 -10.88
N PHE A 452 5.88 19.43 -11.46
CA PHE A 452 5.67 19.44 -12.90
C PHE A 452 6.58 20.46 -13.56
N LEU A 453 7.21 20.05 -14.66
CA LEU A 453 8.12 20.85 -15.45
C LEU A 453 7.43 21.16 -16.79
N PRO A 454 7.01 22.41 -17.05
CA PRO A 454 6.35 22.79 -18.29
C PRO A 454 7.14 22.40 -19.54
N ARG A 455 8.47 22.55 -19.47
CA ARG A 455 9.39 22.26 -20.57
C ARG A 455 10.79 22.01 -20.03
N LEU A 456 11.50 21.05 -20.64
CA LEU A 456 12.95 20.89 -20.42
C LEU A 456 13.70 21.94 -21.26
N THR A 457 14.08 23.04 -20.61
CA THR A 457 14.85 24.16 -21.21
C THR A 457 16.36 23.96 -21.00
N ASP A 458 17.17 24.71 -21.74
CA ASP A 458 18.63 24.73 -21.55
C ASP A 458 19.03 25.20 -20.14
N GLU A 459 18.26 26.14 -19.58
CA GLU A 459 18.47 26.63 -18.21
C GLU A 459 18.19 25.53 -17.19
N PHE A 460 17.04 24.86 -17.30
CA PHE A 460 16.71 23.73 -16.43
C PHE A 460 17.73 22.60 -16.56
N ALA A 461 18.15 22.24 -17.78
CA ALA A 461 19.14 21.18 -17.99
C ALA A 461 20.47 21.47 -17.26
N ARG A 462 20.93 22.72 -17.32
CA ARG A 462 22.14 23.17 -16.60
C ARG A 462 21.96 23.12 -15.09
N ASP A 463 20.83 23.60 -14.56
CA ASP A 463 20.60 23.60 -13.12
C ASP A 463 20.36 22.18 -12.56
N ALA A 464 19.66 21.33 -13.31
CA ALA A 464 19.48 19.92 -12.99
C ALA A 464 20.81 19.15 -13.03
N ALA A 465 21.69 19.45 -14.00
CA ALA A 465 23.04 18.91 -14.01
C ALA A 465 23.82 19.32 -12.75
N ARG A 466 23.75 20.58 -12.31
CA ARG A 466 24.37 21.00 -11.04
C ARG A 466 23.81 20.25 -9.83
N LEU A 467 22.49 20.01 -9.78
CA LEU A 467 21.87 19.20 -8.73
C LEU A 467 22.41 17.76 -8.72
N LEU A 468 22.51 17.12 -9.88
CA LEU A 468 23.02 15.76 -10.00
C LEU A 468 24.49 15.65 -9.56
N HIS A 469 25.30 16.67 -9.82
CA HIS A 469 26.70 16.74 -9.39
C HIS A 469 26.88 17.12 -7.91
N SER A 470 25.87 17.70 -7.25
CA SER A 470 26.00 18.10 -5.84
C SER A 470 26.06 16.90 -4.90
N GLY A 471 25.57 15.74 -5.33
CA GLY A 471 25.45 14.54 -4.50
C GLY A 471 24.31 14.59 -3.49
N GLU A 472 23.50 15.67 -3.47
CA GLU A 472 22.35 15.80 -2.57
C GLU A 472 21.18 14.88 -2.95
N VAL A 473 21.14 14.44 -4.22
CA VAL A 473 20.13 13.52 -4.75
C VAL A 473 20.76 12.19 -5.14
N TYR A 474 20.15 11.08 -4.70
CA TYR A 474 20.52 9.73 -5.14
C TYR A 474 19.55 9.14 -6.16
N PHE A 475 18.41 9.78 -6.35
CA PHE A 475 17.39 9.42 -7.35
C PHE A 475 16.89 10.69 -8.03
N PHE A 476 16.87 10.66 -9.36
CA PHE A 476 16.32 11.71 -10.22
C PHE A 476 15.52 11.02 -11.34
N GLN A 477 14.26 11.40 -11.55
CA GLN A 477 13.43 10.83 -12.59
C GLN A 477 12.61 11.91 -13.29
N LEU A 478 12.66 11.92 -14.63
CA LEU A 478 11.76 12.67 -15.49
C LEU A 478 10.78 11.69 -16.16
N ARG A 479 9.50 11.80 -15.82
CA ARG A 479 8.42 11.11 -16.53
C ARG A 479 7.93 11.99 -17.66
N HIS A 480 8.01 11.49 -18.89
CA HIS A 480 7.50 12.18 -20.07
C HIS A 480 5.96 12.17 -20.05
N MET A 481 5.37 13.36 -20.11
CA MET A 481 3.92 13.62 -20.12
C MET A 481 3.46 14.01 -21.53
N GLY A 482 2.32 14.70 -21.66
CA GLY A 482 1.74 15.12 -22.94
C GLY A 482 0.76 14.09 -23.52
N GLY A 483 0.49 14.17 -24.81
CA GLY A 483 -0.44 13.26 -25.49
C GLY A 483 -1.87 13.35 -24.93
N ALA A 484 -2.50 12.21 -24.71
CA ALA A 484 -3.85 12.08 -24.15
C ALA A 484 -4.09 12.87 -22.86
N ILE A 485 -3.05 13.03 -22.04
CA ILE A 485 -3.14 13.81 -20.81
C ILE A 485 -3.63 15.24 -21.11
N THR A 486 -3.22 15.82 -22.25
CA THR A 486 -3.57 17.18 -22.67
C THR A 486 -4.94 17.30 -23.33
N ASP A 487 -5.55 16.19 -23.75
CA ASP A 487 -6.89 16.20 -24.36
C ASP A 487 -7.97 16.53 -23.33
N THR A 488 -7.70 16.23 -22.05
CA THR A 488 -8.59 16.53 -20.93
C THR A 488 -8.32 17.96 -20.41
N PRO A 489 -9.34 18.84 -20.35
CA PRO A 489 -9.16 20.19 -19.81
C PRO A 489 -8.67 20.18 -18.35
N PRO A 490 -7.78 21.09 -17.93
CA PRO A 490 -7.31 21.23 -16.55
C PRO A 490 -8.42 21.28 -15.48
N SER A 491 -9.58 21.85 -15.81
CA SER A 491 -10.73 21.99 -14.90
C SER A 491 -11.64 20.76 -14.82
N ALA A 492 -11.44 19.76 -15.68
CA ALA A 492 -12.32 18.59 -15.78
C ALA A 492 -12.21 17.64 -14.57
N THR A 493 -11.11 17.74 -13.82
CA THR A 493 -10.80 16.94 -12.63
C THR A 493 -10.13 17.80 -11.56
N ALA A 494 -9.97 17.30 -10.34
CA ALA A 494 -9.15 17.98 -9.33
C ALA A 494 -7.65 17.97 -9.66
N PHE A 495 -7.19 17.04 -10.50
CA PHE A 495 -5.85 17.09 -11.08
C PHE A 495 -5.79 18.14 -12.20
N ALA A 496 -5.14 19.28 -11.91
CA ALA A 496 -5.11 20.44 -12.82
C ALA A 496 -3.92 20.44 -13.80
N HIS A 497 -2.80 19.81 -13.45
CA HIS A 497 -1.52 19.95 -14.16
C HIS A 497 -1.44 19.05 -15.41
N ARG A 498 -2.27 19.36 -16.42
CA ARG A 498 -2.43 18.56 -17.65
C ARG A 498 -1.42 18.89 -18.75
N THR A 499 -0.95 20.13 -18.80
CA THR A 499 -0.12 20.69 -19.88
C THR A 499 1.39 20.55 -19.73
N PRO A 500 1.98 20.35 -18.53
CA PRO A 500 3.44 20.21 -18.41
C PRO A 500 3.99 19.03 -19.22
N GLU A 501 5.15 19.23 -19.86
CA GLU A 501 5.81 18.19 -20.67
C GLU A 501 6.43 17.07 -19.82
N PHE A 502 6.77 17.35 -18.56
CA PHE A 502 7.37 16.36 -17.67
C PHE A 502 6.86 16.44 -16.24
N GLN A 503 6.88 15.31 -15.55
CA GLN A 503 6.82 15.23 -14.09
C GLN A 503 8.22 14.86 -13.58
N LEU A 504 8.77 15.67 -12.69
CA LEU A 504 10.09 15.49 -12.08
C LEU A 504 9.93 14.97 -10.66
N THR A 505 10.65 13.89 -10.33
CA THR A 505 10.82 13.42 -8.96
C THR A 505 12.31 13.33 -8.63
N VAL A 506 12.69 13.83 -7.46
CA VAL A 506 14.02 13.59 -6.89
C VAL A 506 13.91 12.99 -5.50
N MET A 507 14.93 12.23 -5.07
CA MET A 507 15.07 11.78 -3.69
C MET A 507 16.48 12.04 -3.17
N GLY A 508 16.56 12.49 -1.92
CA GLY A 508 17.79 12.74 -1.19
C GLY A 508 17.71 12.18 0.22
N SER A 509 18.86 12.14 0.90
CA SER A 509 18.99 11.60 2.25
C SER A 509 18.81 12.65 3.35
N ASP A 510 19.14 13.92 3.05
CA ASP A 510 19.05 15.04 3.99
C ASP A 510 17.95 16.02 3.56
N ARG A 511 17.00 16.27 4.46
CA ARG A 511 15.80 17.08 4.14
C ARG A 511 16.14 18.54 3.87
N ASP A 512 17.03 19.12 4.67
CA ASP A 512 17.31 20.55 4.63
C ASP A 512 18.22 20.90 3.45
N ALA A 513 19.20 20.05 3.15
CA ALA A 513 20.00 20.13 1.94
C ALA A 513 19.12 19.98 0.69
N LEU A 514 18.26 18.96 0.66
CA LEU A 514 17.35 18.77 -0.47
C LEU A 514 16.40 19.96 -0.65
N ASN A 515 15.85 20.51 0.43
CA ASN A 515 15.02 21.72 0.37
C ASN A 515 15.78 22.90 -0.24
N ARG A 516 16.97 23.22 0.28
CA ARG A 516 17.79 24.32 -0.26
C ARG A 516 18.14 24.11 -1.74
N ALA A 517 18.38 22.88 -2.16
CA ALA A 517 18.70 22.54 -3.53
C ALA A 517 17.48 22.63 -4.46
N TRP A 518 16.35 22.12 -4.00
CA TRP A 518 15.08 22.11 -4.71
C TRP A 518 14.48 23.51 -4.86
N ASP A 519 14.52 24.33 -3.80
CA ASP A 519 13.97 25.67 -3.80
C ASP A 519 14.70 26.58 -4.82
N ARG A 520 15.97 26.29 -5.18
CA ARG A 520 16.70 26.97 -6.26
C ARG A 520 16.19 26.62 -7.67
N LEU A 521 15.48 25.50 -7.81
CA LEU A 521 14.87 25.06 -9.07
C LEU A 521 13.39 25.45 -9.18
N ALA A 522 12.80 26.00 -8.11
CA ALA A 522 11.36 26.23 -8.01
C ALA A 522 10.79 27.10 -9.15
N HIS A 523 11.58 28.03 -9.70
CA HIS A 523 11.17 28.90 -10.81
C HIS A 523 10.99 28.16 -12.14
N HIS A 524 11.48 26.92 -12.26
CA HIS A 524 11.26 26.07 -13.43
C HIS A 524 9.92 25.32 -13.40
N PHE A 525 9.23 25.31 -12.26
CA PHE A 525 8.12 24.39 -12.03
C PHE A 525 6.74 25.06 -12.09
N ASP A 526 5.75 24.28 -12.49
CA ASP A 526 4.33 24.67 -12.50
C ASP A 526 3.49 23.58 -11.82
N GLY A 527 3.61 23.58 -10.49
CA GLY A 527 2.87 22.70 -9.61
C GLY A 527 3.59 21.41 -9.21
N LEU A 528 2.84 20.50 -8.59
CA LEU A 528 3.38 19.38 -7.82
C LEU A 528 2.54 18.11 -7.97
N TYR A 529 3.21 16.97 -8.10
CA TYR A 529 2.53 15.67 -8.07
C TYR A 529 2.58 15.05 -6.66
N LEU A 530 1.43 15.03 -5.99
CA LEU A 530 1.33 14.67 -4.57
C LEU A 530 1.81 13.25 -4.23
N SER A 531 1.77 12.30 -5.17
CA SER A 531 2.13 10.90 -4.91
C SER A 531 3.63 10.69 -4.64
N PHE A 532 4.48 11.65 -5.03
CA PHE A 532 5.93 11.62 -4.81
C PHE A 532 6.42 12.71 -3.85
N GLU A 533 5.53 13.41 -3.12
CA GLU A 533 5.92 14.49 -2.23
C GLU A 533 5.95 14.09 -0.74
N THR A 534 7.04 14.44 -0.06
CA THR A 534 7.29 14.16 1.36
C THR A 534 7.51 15.41 2.21
N ASP A 535 7.43 16.59 1.61
CA ASP A 535 7.48 17.86 2.29
C ASP A 535 6.18 18.10 3.06
N PRO A 536 6.23 18.26 4.40
CA PRO A 536 5.04 18.46 5.22
C PRO A 536 4.59 19.93 5.26
N ARG A 537 5.35 20.84 4.64
CA ARG A 537 5.07 22.28 4.64
C ARG A 537 3.69 22.58 4.03
N PRO A 538 2.77 23.28 4.73
CA PRO A 538 1.42 23.55 4.25
C PRO A 538 1.34 24.31 2.92
N GLU A 539 2.34 25.14 2.62
CA GLU A 539 2.40 25.89 1.37
C GLU A 539 2.46 25.00 0.11
N ARG A 540 2.91 23.74 0.25
CA ARG A 540 2.91 22.78 -0.87
C ARG A 540 1.51 22.44 -1.37
N LEU A 541 0.48 22.75 -0.57
CA LEU A 541 -0.92 22.56 -0.96
C LEU A 541 -1.28 23.38 -2.21
N LEU A 542 -0.74 24.59 -2.33
CA LEU A 542 -0.97 25.49 -3.47
C LEU A 542 -0.23 25.02 -4.73
N ASP A 543 0.88 24.30 -4.57
CA ASP A 543 1.57 23.71 -5.72
C ASP A 543 0.79 22.52 -6.29
N ALA A 544 0.11 21.74 -5.44
CA ALA A 544 -0.68 20.59 -5.90
C ALA A 544 -2.07 21.00 -6.43
N PHE A 545 -2.65 22.06 -5.88
CA PHE A 545 -3.99 22.54 -6.21
C PHE A 545 -3.95 24.05 -6.47
N PRO A 546 -4.11 24.49 -7.74
CA PRO A 546 -4.27 25.89 -8.07
C PRO A 546 -5.38 26.57 -7.26
N PRO A 547 -5.35 27.90 -7.03
CA PRO A 547 -6.23 28.58 -6.08
C PRO A 547 -7.73 28.34 -6.29
N ASP A 548 -8.20 28.30 -7.54
CA ASP A 548 -9.59 28.04 -7.91
C ASP A 548 -9.99 26.58 -7.62
N VAL A 549 -9.11 25.63 -7.95
CA VAL A 549 -9.26 24.21 -7.65
C VAL A 549 -9.31 23.99 -6.14
N LEU A 550 -8.38 24.57 -5.38
CA LEU A 550 -8.33 24.46 -3.92
C LEU A 550 -9.57 25.07 -3.26
N THR A 551 -10.06 26.21 -3.75
CA THR A 551 -11.29 26.85 -3.26
C THR A 551 -12.51 25.94 -3.44
N ARG A 552 -12.61 25.30 -4.62
CA ARG A 552 -13.67 24.32 -4.88
C ARG A 552 -13.54 23.09 -4.00
N LEU A 553 -12.33 22.54 -3.86
CA LEU A 553 -12.06 21.39 -3.01
C LEU A 553 -12.41 21.65 -1.54
N ARG A 554 -12.05 22.82 -0.98
CA ARG A 554 -12.44 23.22 0.39
C ARG A 554 -13.96 23.31 0.56
N THR A 555 -14.66 23.83 -0.45
CA THR A 555 -16.13 23.88 -0.44
C THR A 555 -16.74 22.48 -0.41
N LEU A 556 -16.20 21.55 -1.21
CA LEU A 556 -16.63 20.15 -1.19
C LEU A 556 -16.23 19.44 0.12
N LYS A 557 -15.07 19.76 0.69
CA LYS A 557 -14.61 19.18 1.95
C LYS A 557 -15.56 19.56 3.10
N ARG A 558 -16.02 20.83 3.15
CA ARG A 558 -17.07 21.26 4.09
C ARG A 558 -18.39 20.49 3.94
N ARG A 559 -18.69 19.97 2.74
CA ARG A 559 -19.90 19.16 2.50
C ARG A 559 -19.70 17.69 2.89
N TYR A 560 -18.61 17.07 2.46
CA TYR A 560 -18.40 15.62 2.55
C TYR A 560 -17.61 15.17 3.78
N ASP A 561 -16.78 16.04 4.36
CA ASP A 561 -16.00 15.79 5.59
C ASP A 561 -15.80 17.09 6.40
N PRO A 562 -16.89 17.71 6.92
CA PRO A 562 -16.82 18.96 7.66
C PRO A 562 -15.98 18.87 8.94
N GLY A 563 -15.87 17.67 9.53
CA GLY A 563 -15.09 17.43 10.75
C GLY A 563 -13.61 17.13 10.50
N ASN A 564 -13.16 17.23 9.25
CA ASN A 564 -11.82 16.91 8.78
C ASN A 564 -11.26 15.59 9.36
N LEU A 565 -12.06 14.52 9.28
CA LEU A 565 -11.66 13.19 9.71
C LEU A 565 -10.50 12.68 8.86
N PHE A 566 -10.56 12.89 7.54
CA PHE A 566 -9.51 12.49 6.61
C PHE A 566 -8.47 13.61 6.46
N ARG A 567 -7.65 13.78 7.50
CA ARG A 567 -6.61 14.83 7.56
C ARG A 567 -5.18 14.31 7.50
N ASP A 568 -4.94 13.03 7.75
CA ASP A 568 -3.59 12.44 7.70
C ASP A 568 -3.20 12.03 6.26
N ASN A 569 -3.43 12.95 5.33
CA ASN A 569 -3.12 12.80 3.91
C ASN A 569 -2.47 14.12 3.38
N PHE A 570 -2.56 14.40 2.08
CA PHE A 570 -2.27 15.73 1.56
C PHE A 570 -3.48 16.63 1.82
N ASN A 571 -3.59 17.08 3.09
CA ASN A 571 -4.82 17.55 3.71
C ASN A 571 -5.37 18.83 3.07
N ILE A 572 -6.67 18.83 2.80
CA ILE A 572 -7.43 20.01 2.44
C ILE A 572 -8.28 20.40 3.65
N ASP A 573 -7.86 21.44 4.37
CA ASP A 573 -8.56 21.90 5.57
C ASP A 573 -9.88 22.63 5.20
N PRO A 574 -11.04 22.17 5.70
CA PRO A 574 -12.33 22.82 5.43
C PRO A 574 -12.53 24.18 6.12
N GLU A 575 -11.78 24.50 7.18
CA GLU A 575 -11.93 25.72 7.99
C GLU A 575 -11.18 26.93 7.43
N VAL A 576 -10.13 26.69 6.63
CA VAL A 576 -9.37 27.77 5.98
C VAL A 576 -10.24 28.43 4.93
N GLN A 577 -10.52 29.73 5.12
CA GLN A 577 -11.23 30.54 4.14
C GLN A 577 -10.35 30.79 2.90
N ALA A 578 -10.99 30.94 1.74
CA ALA A 578 -10.32 31.10 0.45
C ALA A 578 -9.52 32.40 0.36
#